data_AF-A0AAT9LAY2-F1
#
_entry.id   AF-A0AAT9LAY2-F1
#
_cell.length_a   1.000
_cell.length_b   1.000
_cell.length_c   1.000
_cell.angle_alpha   90.00
_cell.angle_beta   90.00
_cell.angle_gamma   90.00
#
_symmetry.space_group_name_H-M   'P 1'
#
loop_
_entity.id
_entity.type
_entity.pdbx_description
1 polymer ?
#
loop_
_entity_poly.entity_id
_entity_poly.type
_entity_poly.pdbx_seq_one_letter_code
_entity_poly.pdbx_strand_id
1 'polypeptide(L)'
;MSGRCVSIGAGNKVRQYVLDNWDGIKTSDEAASLGTIEGQIYHLIARRMKRVGARWSPDGADRMARLLAAKANNELNDYASQPVKKVNKRLTALIDRTKQHISEDPVKHAEDIGAWLRAKVSALRGPYQSIPFVKYVLRKLVYVSSANI
;
A
#
# COMPACT_ATOMS: atom_id res chain seq x y z
N MET A 1 2.00 22.39 52.99
CA MET A 1 0.96 22.46 51.94
C MET A 1 1.38 23.51 50.92
N SER A 2 1.94 23.11 49.79
CA SER A 2 2.07 23.98 48.60
C SER A 2 2.36 23.09 47.41
N GLY A 3 1.37 22.93 46.54
CA GLY A 3 1.49 22.19 45.29
C GLY A 3 0.74 22.97 44.22
N ARG A 4 1.41 23.94 43.59
CA ARG A 4 0.89 24.62 42.40
C ARG A 4 1.16 23.73 41.18
N CYS A 5 0.10 23.16 40.61
CA CYS A 5 0.13 22.59 39.27
C CYS A 5 0.34 23.72 38.26
N VAL A 6 1.45 23.69 37.52
CA VAL A 6 1.64 24.54 36.34
C VAL A 6 1.12 23.78 35.13
N SER A 7 -0.10 24.12 34.71
CA SER A 7 -0.69 23.70 33.45
C SER A 7 -0.30 24.67 32.34
N ILE A 8 0.83 24.46 31.66
CA ILE A 8 1.16 25.23 30.44
C ILE A 8 1.92 24.32 29.48
N GLY A 9 1.42 24.11 28.25
CA GLY A 9 2.18 23.31 27.28
C GLY A 9 1.80 23.34 25.79
N ALA A 10 0.62 23.83 25.40
CA ALA A 10 0.22 23.85 23.99
C ALA A 10 0.22 25.27 23.38
N GLY A 11 -0.34 26.26 24.09
CA GLY A 11 -0.47 27.64 23.57
C GLY A 11 0.84 28.37 23.35
N ASN A 12 1.89 28.06 24.14
CA ASN A 12 3.17 28.74 24.02
C ASN A 12 3.92 28.36 22.74
N LYS A 13 3.81 27.11 22.26
CA LYS A 13 4.56 26.65 21.08
C LYS A 13 4.08 27.30 19.79
N VAL A 14 2.77 27.44 19.62
CA VAL A 14 2.19 28.11 18.46
C VAL A 14 2.54 29.60 18.48
N ARG A 15 2.43 30.24 19.66
CA ARG A 15 2.84 31.62 19.83
C ARG A 15 4.32 31.84 19.52
N GLN A 16 5.18 30.94 19.99
CA GLN A 16 6.62 30.99 19.71
C GLN A 16 6.87 30.87 18.21
N TYR A 17 6.27 29.87 17.55
CA TYR A 17 6.40 29.68 16.11
C TYR A 17 5.97 30.90 15.28
N VAL A 18 4.83 31.51 15.65
CA VAL A 18 4.34 32.72 14.97
C VAL A 18 5.29 33.89 15.16
N LEU A 19 5.86 34.07 16.36
CA LEU A 19 6.83 35.12 16.64
C LEU A 19 8.15 34.88 15.90
N ASP A 20 8.64 33.64 15.88
CA ASP A 20 9.89 33.24 15.24
C ASP A 20 9.84 33.40 13.71
N ASN A 21 8.64 33.34 13.12
CA ASN A 21 8.42 33.45 11.67
C ASN A 21 7.64 34.71 11.27
N TRP A 22 7.47 35.66 12.19
CA TRP A 22 6.59 36.83 12.03
C TRP A 22 7.00 37.72 10.86
N ASP A 23 8.31 37.91 10.66
CA ASP A 23 8.85 38.71 9.56
C ASP A 23 8.50 38.10 8.21
N GLY A 24 8.50 36.77 8.06
CA GLY A 24 8.08 36.10 6.84
C GLY A 24 6.57 36.20 6.57
N ILE A 25 5.77 36.20 7.63
CA ILE A 25 4.30 36.32 7.55
C ILE A 25 3.88 37.75 7.16
N LYS A 26 4.61 38.76 7.66
CA LYS A 26 4.28 40.18 7.44
C LYS A 26 4.69 40.69 6.05
N THR A 27 5.61 40.01 5.37
CA THR A 27 6.25 40.51 4.14
C THR A 27 5.59 40.00 2.85
N SER A 28 4.66 39.03 2.92
CA SER A 28 3.93 38.57 1.74
C SER A 28 2.48 39.08 1.73
N ASP A 29 2.15 39.95 0.77
CA ASP A 29 0.75 40.25 0.42
C ASP A 29 -0.04 38.97 0.06
N GLU A 30 0.68 37.91 -0.32
CA GLU A 30 0.14 36.58 -0.62
C GLU A 30 -0.35 35.83 0.63
N ALA A 31 0.11 36.18 1.84
CA ALA A 31 -0.31 35.55 3.09
C ALA A 31 -1.81 35.71 3.36
N ALA A 32 -2.41 36.82 2.90
CA ALA A 32 -3.85 37.05 2.99
C ALA A 32 -4.67 36.01 2.19
N SER A 33 -4.10 35.40 1.15
CA SER A 33 -4.77 34.38 0.32
C SER A 33 -4.56 32.94 0.80
N LEU A 34 -3.61 32.70 1.72
CA LEU A 34 -3.25 31.36 2.18
C LEU A 34 -4.42 30.64 2.86
N GLY A 35 -5.27 31.36 3.59
CA GLY A 35 -6.47 30.77 4.20
C GLY A 35 -7.44 30.17 3.17
N THR A 36 -7.52 30.73 1.97
CA THR A 36 -8.33 30.18 0.86
C THR A 36 -7.66 28.96 0.23
N ILE A 37 -6.33 29.00 0.11
CA ILE A 37 -5.54 27.89 -0.45
C ILE A 37 -5.57 26.67 0.48
N GLU A 38 -5.48 26.87 1.80
CA GLU A 38 -5.58 25.79 2.79
C GLU A 38 -6.92 25.05 2.72
N GLY A 39 -8.02 25.79 2.63
CA GLY A 39 -9.36 25.21 2.45
C GLY A 39 -9.45 24.37 1.17
N GLN A 40 -8.87 24.87 0.07
CA GLN A 40 -8.88 24.13 -1.19
C GLN A 40 -8.00 22.87 -1.13
N ILE A 41 -6.82 22.96 -0.50
CA ILE A 41 -5.95 21.80 -0.26
C ILE A 41 -6.69 20.75 0.59
N TYR A 42 -7.39 21.18 1.66
CA TYR A 42 -8.18 20.29 2.49
C TYR A 42 -9.25 19.53 1.70
N HIS A 43 -10.03 20.23 0.88
CA HIS A 43 -11.07 19.61 0.05
C HIS A 43 -10.49 18.67 -1.01
N LEU A 44 -9.36 19.03 -1.63
CA LEU A 44 -8.65 18.18 -2.59
C LEU A 44 -8.17 16.88 -1.93
N ILE A 45 -7.55 16.97 -0.75
CA ILE A 45 -7.08 15.81 0.02
C ILE A 45 -8.29 14.95 0.42
N ALA A 46 -9.34 15.55 1.01
CA ALA A 46 -10.53 14.84 1.42
C ALA A 46 -11.22 14.09 0.25
N ARG A 47 -11.30 14.73 -0.92
CA ARG A 47 -11.84 14.11 -2.14
C ARG A 47 -11.01 12.91 -2.59
N ARG A 48 -9.67 13.05 -2.57
CA ARG A 48 -8.73 11.98 -2.96
C ARG A 48 -8.76 10.81 -1.96
N MET A 49 -8.95 11.09 -0.68
CA MET A 49 -9.03 10.09 0.39
C MET A 49 -10.41 9.42 0.51
N LYS A 50 -11.43 9.92 -0.19
CA LYS A 50 -12.79 9.38 -0.12
C LYS A 50 -12.82 7.90 -0.47
N ARG A 51 -13.49 7.08 0.35
CA ARG A 51 -13.59 5.61 0.27
C ARG A 51 -12.29 4.84 0.56
N VAL A 52 -11.23 5.51 1.01
CA VAL A 52 -10.04 4.83 1.56
C VAL A 52 -10.23 4.69 3.07
N GLY A 53 -10.26 3.46 3.58
CA GLY A 53 -10.65 3.15 4.96
C GLY A 53 -9.86 3.96 6.00
N ALA A 54 -10.48 4.34 7.12
CA ALA A 54 -9.97 5.37 8.05
C ALA A 54 -9.01 4.87 9.15
N ARG A 55 -8.33 3.73 8.99
CA ARG A 55 -7.50 3.11 10.05
C ARG A 55 -6.01 3.42 9.93
N TRP A 56 -5.68 4.69 9.67
CA TRP A 56 -4.28 5.13 9.53
C TRP A 56 -3.82 5.89 10.77
N SER A 57 -2.58 5.65 11.19
CA SER A 57 -1.89 6.57 12.08
C SER A 57 -1.71 7.94 11.40
N PRO A 58 -1.44 9.03 12.13
CA PRO A 58 -1.15 10.34 11.52
C PRO A 58 -0.08 10.28 10.43
N ASP A 59 1.02 9.57 10.69
CA ASP A 59 2.08 9.32 9.69
C ASP A 59 1.59 8.50 8.49
N GLY A 60 0.70 7.52 8.74
CA GLY A 60 0.09 6.71 7.69
C GLY A 60 -0.82 7.54 6.78
N ALA A 61 -1.58 8.46 7.37
CA ALA A 61 -2.44 9.39 6.65
C ALA A 61 -1.63 10.35 5.77
N ASP A 62 -0.52 10.91 6.28
CA ASP A 62 0.37 11.76 5.49
C ASP A 62 1.00 11.01 4.29
N ARG A 63 1.55 9.82 4.54
CA ARG A 63 2.12 8.97 3.46
C ARG A 63 1.08 8.61 2.41
N MET A 64 -0.14 8.31 2.85
CA MET A 64 -1.25 8.01 1.96
C MET A 64 -1.68 9.22 1.12
N ALA A 65 -1.78 10.41 1.73
CA ALA A 65 -2.09 11.63 1.02
C ALA A 65 -1.06 11.90 -0.10
N ARG A 66 0.23 11.70 0.19
CA ARG A 66 1.32 11.82 -0.81
C ARG A 66 1.16 10.82 -1.97
N LEU A 67 0.88 9.55 -1.67
CA LEU A 67 0.65 8.53 -2.71
C LEU A 67 -0.56 8.85 -3.59
N LEU A 68 -1.66 9.29 -2.99
CA LEU A 68 -2.87 9.67 -3.73
C LEU A 68 -2.66 10.93 -4.57
N ALA A 69 -1.83 11.86 -4.10
CA ALA A 69 -1.45 13.03 -4.87
C ALA A 69 -0.59 12.66 -6.09
N ALA A 70 0.47 11.87 -5.88
CA ALA A 70 1.30 11.35 -6.97
C ALA A 70 0.48 10.52 -7.98
N LYS A 71 -0.51 9.75 -7.50
CA LYS A 71 -1.44 9.01 -8.36
C LYS A 71 -2.25 9.95 -9.24
N ALA A 72 -2.85 10.98 -8.65
CA ALA A 72 -3.69 11.93 -9.38
C ALA A 72 -2.88 12.80 -10.36
N ASN A 73 -1.59 13.01 -10.08
CA ASN A 73 -0.67 13.75 -10.94
C ASN A 73 0.04 12.86 -11.98
N ASN A 74 -0.25 11.55 -12.04
CA ASN A 74 0.44 10.56 -12.89
C ASN A 74 1.95 10.39 -12.65
N GLU A 75 2.45 10.89 -11.52
CA GLU A 75 3.86 10.79 -11.09
C GLU A 75 4.13 9.50 -10.30
N LEU A 76 3.13 8.63 -10.13
CA LEU A 76 3.25 7.44 -9.28
C LEU A 76 4.40 6.53 -9.71
N ASN A 77 4.65 6.46 -11.02
CA ASN A 77 5.74 5.68 -11.58
C ASN A 77 7.11 6.23 -11.16
N ASP A 78 7.26 7.53 -10.95
CA ASP A 78 8.53 8.13 -10.51
C ASP A 78 8.84 7.74 -9.06
N TYR A 79 7.82 7.57 -8.23
CA TYR A 79 7.95 7.06 -6.87
C TYR A 79 8.16 5.53 -6.82
N ALA A 80 7.58 4.78 -7.75
CA ALA A 80 7.71 3.32 -7.82
C ALA A 80 9.01 2.85 -8.49
N SER A 81 9.51 3.63 -9.44
CA SER A 81 10.75 3.35 -10.19
C SER A 81 12.01 3.82 -9.47
N GLN A 82 11.87 4.66 -8.44
CA GLN A 82 12.98 4.94 -7.55
C GLN A 82 13.48 3.62 -6.94
N PRO A 83 14.75 3.24 -7.18
CA PRO A 83 15.29 2.03 -6.59
C PRO A 83 15.15 2.19 -5.08
N VAL A 84 14.43 1.25 -4.46
CA VAL A 84 14.14 1.24 -3.03
C VAL A 84 15.48 1.25 -2.29
N LYS A 85 16.03 2.42 -1.97
CA LYS A 85 17.34 2.57 -1.31
C LYS A 85 17.36 1.94 0.10
N LYS A 86 16.21 1.52 0.60
CA LYS A 86 16.03 0.77 1.84
C LYS A 86 15.15 -0.45 1.59
N VAL A 87 15.62 -1.40 0.79
CA VAL A 87 15.02 -2.73 0.88
C VAL A 87 15.31 -3.26 2.27
N ASN A 88 14.26 -3.47 3.05
CA ASN A 88 14.38 -4.05 4.38
C ASN A 88 15.10 -5.39 4.21
N LYS A 89 16.34 -5.52 4.70
CA LYS A 89 17.18 -6.73 4.50
C LYS A 89 16.46 -8.02 4.89
N ARG A 90 15.51 -7.93 5.81
CA ARG A 90 14.61 -9.01 6.24
C ARG A 90 13.62 -9.44 5.15
N LEU A 91 13.05 -8.49 4.41
CA LEU A 91 12.10 -8.75 3.33
C LEU A 91 12.80 -9.40 2.13
N THR A 92 14.00 -8.94 1.77
CA THR A 92 14.82 -9.62 0.75
C THR A 92 15.17 -11.03 1.16
N ALA A 93 15.62 -11.24 2.40
CA ALA A 93 15.94 -12.57 2.90
C ALA A 93 14.72 -13.53 2.89
N LEU A 94 13.51 -13.02 3.12
CA LEU A 94 12.28 -13.80 3.00
C LEU A 94 11.97 -14.15 1.54
N ILE A 95 12.06 -13.18 0.63
CA ILE A 95 11.83 -13.38 -0.80
C ILE A 95 12.83 -14.39 -1.38
N ASP A 96 14.10 -14.28 -1.02
CA ASP A 96 15.17 -15.17 -1.49
C ASP A 96 14.97 -16.61 -0.99
N ARG A 97 14.53 -16.80 0.25
CA ARG A 97 14.15 -18.12 0.78
C ARG A 97 12.98 -18.73 0.02
N THR A 98 11.95 -17.95 -0.30
CA THR A 98 10.82 -18.44 -1.11
C THR A 98 11.23 -18.75 -2.54
N LYS A 99 12.12 -17.94 -3.15
CA LYS A 99 12.63 -18.22 -4.50
C LYS A 99 13.45 -19.50 -4.55
N GLN A 100 14.29 -19.77 -3.54
CA GLN A 100 15.04 -21.03 -3.43
C GLN A 100 14.15 -22.27 -3.40
N HIS A 101 12.90 -22.16 -2.93
CA HIS A 101 11.91 -23.23 -2.99
C HIS A 101 11.14 -23.33 -4.31
N ILE A 102 11.26 -22.32 -5.19
CA ILE A 102 10.59 -22.24 -6.50
C ILE A 102 11.61 -22.48 -7.64
N SER A 103 12.92 -22.53 -7.33
CA SER A 103 14.03 -22.75 -8.26
C SER A 103 14.15 -24.20 -8.77
N GLU A 104 13.05 -24.86 -9.10
CA GLU A 104 13.09 -26.08 -9.91
C GLU A 104 12.47 -25.76 -11.28
N ASP A 105 13.26 -25.98 -12.34
CA ASP A 105 12.96 -25.59 -13.72
C ASP A 105 11.51 -25.95 -14.12
N PRO A 106 10.62 -24.96 -14.40
CA PRO A 106 9.21 -25.25 -14.70
C PRO A 106 9.00 -26.04 -16.01
N VAL A 107 10.05 -26.17 -16.83
CA VAL A 107 10.01 -26.82 -18.14
C VAL A 107 10.22 -28.34 -18.05
N LYS A 108 10.89 -28.86 -17.01
CA LYS A 108 11.14 -30.31 -16.87
C LYS A 108 9.97 -31.06 -16.21
N HIS A 109 9.05 -30.34 -15.58
CA HIS A 109 7.95 -30.90 -14.79
C HIS A 109 6.58 -30.74 -15.44
N ALA A 110 6.46 -30.45 -16.74
CA ALA A 110 5.15 -30.25 -17.37
C ALA A 110 4.20 -31.46 -17.21
N GLU A 111 4.72 -32.70 -17.33
CA GLU A 111 3.96 -33.93 -17.02
C GLU A 111 3.64 -34.06 -15.53
N ASP A 112 4.54 -33.55 -14.68
CA ASP A 112 4.51 -33.63 -13.22
C ASP A 112 3.55 -32.58 -12.60
N ILE A 113 3.36 -31.43 -13.24
CA ILE A 113 2.44 -30.36 -12.79
C ILE A 113 1.00 -30.86 -12.83
N GLY A 114 0.61 -31.56 -13.91
CA GLY A 114 -0.72 -32.17 -14.02
C GLY A 114 -0.93 -33.25 -12.96
N ALA A 115 0.07 -34.09 -12.69
CA ALA A 115 0.03 -35.10 -11.64
C ALA A 115 -0.04 -34.48 -10.23
N TRP A 116 0.74 -33.44 -9.98
CA TRP A 116 0.77 -32.69 -8.74
C TRP A 116 -0.55 -31.98 -8.47
N LEU A 117 -1.13 -31.30 -9.46
CA LEU A 117 -2.44 -30.66 -9.35
C LEU A 117 -3.54 -31.69 -9.04
N ARG A 118 -3.53 -32.86 -9.70
CA ARG A 118 -4.48 -33.95 -9.42
C ARG A 118 -4.34 -34.49 -7.99
N ALA A 119 -3.13 -34.50 -7.44
CA ALA A 119 -2.87 -34.99 -6.08
C ALA A 119 -3.22 -33.96 -5.00
N LYS A 120 -2.98 -32.67 -5.25
CA LYS A 120 -3.14 -31.59 -4.25
C LYS A 120 -4.48 -30.88 -4.29
N VAL A 121 -5.20 -30.91 -5.41
CA VAL A 121 -6.50 -30.24 -5.53
C VAL A 121 -7.62 -31.17 -5.02
N SER A 122 -7.94 -31.05 -3.74
CA SER A 122 -9.03 -31.79 -3.08
C SER A 122 -10.40 -31.56 -3.72
N ALA A 123 -10.61 -30.42 -4.37
CA ALA A 123 -11.85 -30.11 -5.09
C ALA A 123 -12.17 -31.09 -6.23
N LEU A 124 -11.16 -31.83 -6.75
CA LEU A 124 -11.37 -32.86 -7.78
C LEU A 124 -11.86 -34.20 -7.21
N ARG A 125 -11.68 -34.44 -5.91
CA ARG A 125 -12.04 -35.67 -5.20
C ARG A 125 -12.80 -35.30 -3.93
N GLY A 126 -14.06 -34.94 -4.07
CA GLY A 126 -14.90 -34.49 -2.97
C GLY A 126 -16.35 -34.24 -3.37
N PRO A 127 -17.22 -33.89 -2.41
CA PRO A 127 -18.66 -33.70 -2.65
C PRO A 127 -18.98 -32.58 -3.67
N TYR A 128 -18.03 -31.66 -3.88
CA TYR A 128 -18.16 -30.51 -4.77
C TYR A 128 -17.65 -30.76 -6.20
N GLN A 129 -17.33 -32.00 -6.55
CA GLN A 129 -16.83 -32.37 -7.88
C GLN A 129 -17.83 -32.10 -9.03
N SER A 130 -19.13 -32.02 -8.71
CA SER A 130 -20.21 -31.79 -9.66
C SER A 130 -20.47 -30.30 -9.94
N ILE A 131 -19.85 -29.38 -9.20
CA ILE A 131 -20.04 -27.94 -9.41
C ILE A 131 -19.58 -27.56 -10.83
N PRO A 132 -20.35 -26.75 -11.58
CA PRO A 132 -20.05 -26.42 -12.98
C PRO A 132 -18.62 -25.89 -13.18
N PHE A 133 -18.13 -25.06 -12.28
CA PHE A 133 -16.75 -24.55 -12.32
C PHE A 133 -15.71 -25.67 -12.23
N VAL A 134 -15.88 -26.61 -11.29
CA VAL A 134 -14.95 -27.73 -11.11
C VAL A 134 -14.99 -28.67 -12.32
N LYS A 135 -16.19 -28.99 -12.81
CA LYS A 135 -16.40 -29.92 -13.92
C LYS A 135 -15.88 -29.38 -15.25
N TYR A 136 -16.17 -28.12 -15.58
CA TYR A 136 -15.89 -27.56 -16.91
C TYR A 136 -14.63 -26.72 -17.00
N VAL A 137 -14.20 -26.07 -15.91
CA VAL A 137 -13.02 -25.19 -15.92
C VAL A 137 -11.84 -25.91 -15.29
N LEU A 138 -11.96 -26.29 -14.02
CA LEU A 138 -10.83 -26.85 -13.27
C LEU A 138 -10.36 -28.18 -13.84
N ARG A 139 -11.30 -29.07 -14.19
CA ARG A 139 -10.98 -30.35 -14.84
C ARG A 139 -10.29 -30.13 -16.18
N LYS A 140 -10.77 -29.21 -17.02
CA LYS A 140 -10.11 -28.93 -18.30
C LYS A 140 -8.67 -28.45 -18.10
N LEU A 141 -8.42 -27.51 -17.19
CA LEU A 141 -7.06 -27.01 -16.95
C LEU A 141 -6.10 -28.11 -16.47
N VAL A 142 -6.55 -28.98 -15.57
CA VAL A 142 -5.72 -30.04 -14.98
C VAL A 142 -5.40 -31.18 -15.95
N TYR A 143 -6.31 -31.50 -16.89
CA TYR A 143 -6.11 -32.58 -17.87
C TYR A 143 -5.59 -32.11 -19.23
N VAL A 144 -5.88 -30.86 -19.65
CA VAL A 144 -5.34 -30.27 -20.90
C VAL A 144 -3.83 -30.04 -20.80
N SER A 145 -3.31 -29.73 -19.61
CA SER A 145 -1.87 -29.60 -19.38
C SER A 145 -1.09 -30.92 -19.62
N SER A 146 -1.76 -32.07 -19.71
CA SER A 146 -1.15 -33.38 -19.98
C SER A 146 -1.26 -33.84 -21.43
N ALA A 147 -1.98 -33.10 -22.30
CA ALA A 147 -2.34 -33.54 -23.65
C ALA A 147 -1.63 -32.78 -24.78
N ASN A 148 -0.74 -31.83 -24.46
CA ASN A 148 0.03 -31.03 -25.41
C ASN A 148 1.53 -31.34 -25.37
N ILE A 149 1.88 -32.60 -25.10
CA ILE A 149 3.24 -33.15 -25.26
C ILE A 149 3.14 -34.28 -26.28
#